data_AF-A0A6I3SK32-F1
#
_entry.id   AF-A0A6I3SK32-F1
#
_cell.length_a   1.000
_cell.length_b   1.000
_cell.length_c   1.000
_cell.angle_alpha   90.00
_cell.angle_beta   90.00
_cell.angle_gamma   90.00
#
_symmetry.space_group_name_H-M   'P 1'
#
loop_
_entity.id
_entity.type
_entity.pdbx_description
1 polymer ?
#
loop_
_entity_poly.entity_id
_entity_poly.type
_entity_poly.pdbx_seq_one_letter_code
_entity_poly.pdbx_strand_id
1 'polypeptide(L)'
;MRVGKIQYGFTVLIIFLSVIGGAMSLNFWVTKQTIPVTVMFSEDIRGWMTLKQVSEAMKIPVGEVKERLTLPVDTNDAKSLKELASERGLSTEEFKQRLFK
;
A
#
# COMPACT_ATOMS: atom_id res chain seq x y z
N MET A 1 37.13 32.89 26.25
CA MET A 1 37.28 31.44 26.52
C MET A 1 37.91 30.78 25.30
N ARG A 2 39.10 30.15 25.42
CA ARG A 2 39.72 29.40 24.31
C ARG A 2 39.25 27.95 24.41
N VAL A 3 38.44 27.51 23.45
CA VAL A 3 38.01 26.10 23.37
C VAL A 3 39.16 25.30 22.75
N GLY A 4 39.53 24.19 23.38
CA GLY A 4 40.56 23.29 22.84
C GLY A 4 40.08 22.62 21.55
N LYS A 5 41.00 22.35 20.61
CA LYS A 5 40.66 21.71 19.31
C LYS A 5 39.90 20.38 19.50
N ILE A 6 40.26 19.61 20.52
CA ILE A 6 39.62 18.34 20.87
C ILE A 6 38.20 18.57 21.43
N GLN A 7 38.03 19.58 22.28
CA GLN A 7 36.71 19.95 22.82
C GLN A 7 35.76 20.39 21.71
N TYR A 8 36.25 21.16 20.74
CA TYR A 8 35.47 21.56 19.57
C TYR A 8 34.99 20.35 18.76
N GLY A 9 35.89 19.37 18.50
CA GLY A 9 35.52 18.13 17.82
C GLY A 9 34.45 17.35 18.57
N PHE A 10 34.56 17.24 19.90
CA PHE A 10 33.57 16.55 20.73
C PHE A 10 32.21 17.27 20.73
N THR A 11 32.20 18.59 20.80
CA THR A 11 30.97 19.39 20.72
C THR A 11 30.25 19.19 19.40
N VAL A 12 30.98 19.23 18.27
CA VAL A 12 30.39 18.99 16.95
C VAL A 12 29.82 17.57 16.84
N LEU A 13 30.55 16.58 17.36
CA LEU A 13 30.09 15.18 17.35
C LEU A 13 28.79 15.01 18.16
N ILE A 14 28.71 15.62 19.34
CA ILE A 14 27.51 15.55 20.19
C ILE A 14 26.33 16.23 19.49
N ILE A 15 26.53 17.40 18.88
CA ILE A 15 25.47 18.08 18.14
C ILE A 15 24.98 17.21 16.98
N PHE A 16 25.91 16.62 16.20
CA PHE A 16 25.60 15.75 15.08
C PHE A 16 24.80 14.51 15.51
N LEU A 17 25.25 13.81 16.55
CA LEU A 17 24.56 12.64 17.08
C LEU A 17 23.20 12.98 17.69
N SER A 18 23.07 14.15 18.33
CA SER A 18 21.81 14.61 18.91
C SER A 18 20.74 14.88 17.84
N VAL A 19 21.11 15.50 16.72
CA VAL A 19 20.20 15.72 15.58
C VAL A 19 19.74 14.38 14.98
N ILE A 20 20.66 13.44 14.78
CA ILE A 20 20.34 12.13 14.21
C ILE A 20 19.46 11.31 15.16
N GLY A 21 19.80 11.28 16.46
CA GLY A 21 19.03 10.58 17.49
C GLY A 21 17.62 11.16 17.64
N GLY A 22 17.49 12.49 17.59
CA GLY A 22 16.19 13.17 17.57
C GLY A 22 15.35 12.79 16.34
N ALA A 23 15.96 12.77 15.15
CA ALA A 23 15.27 12.37 13.92
C ALA A 23 14.81 10.90 13.94
N MET A 24 15.61 9.98 14.51
CA MET A 24 15.21 8.58 14.70
C MET A 24 14.07 8.46 15.72
N SER A 25 14.15 9.15 16.86
CA SER A 25 13.12 9.07 17.91
C SER A 25 11.77 9.63 17.45
N LEU A 26 11.77 10.63 16.56
CA LEU A 26 10.56 11.25 16.05
C LEU A 26 9.96 10.48 14.85
N ASN A 27 10.52 9.33 14.47
CA ASN A 27 10.06 8.52 13.33
C ASN A 27 9.92 9.31 12.01
N PHE A 28 10.67 10.42 11.84
CA PHE A 28 10.67 11.19 10.58
C PHE A 28 11.31 10.41 9.43
N TRP A 29 12.03 9.32 9.72
CA TRP A 29 12.65 8.46 8.73
C TRP A 29 11.81 7.19 8.53
N VAL A 30 10.98 7.18 7.50
CA VAL A 30 10.16 6.01 7.11
C VAL A 30 10.76 5.39 5.84
N THR A 31 11.42 4.25 5.97
CA THR A 31 11.97 3.48 4.82
C THR A 31 10.95 2.52 4.20
N LYS A 32 9.86 2.24 4.90
CA LYS A 32 8.74 1.43 4.40
C LYS A 32 7.47 2.26 4.50
N GLN A 33 7.06 2.85 3.39
CA GLN A 33 5.76 3.49 3.28
C GLN A 33 4.68 2.40 3.47
N THR A 34 4.20 2.25 4.70
CA THR A 34 2.90 1.62 4.94
C THR A 34 1.90 2.64 4.42
N ILE A 35 1.47 2.45 3.17
CA ILE A 35 0.36 3.18 2.60
C ILE A 35 -0.81 2.82 3.52
N PRO A 36 -1.40 3.76 4.29
CA PRO A 36 -2.66 3.48 4.93
C PRO A 36 -3.56 3.01 3.80
N VAL A 37 -4.25 1.89 3.96
CA VAL A 37 -5.22 1.41 2.99
C VAL A 37 -6.37 2.43 2.99
N THR A 38 -6.12 3.57 2.36
CA THR A 38 -7.09 4.50 1.84
C THR A 38 -7.86 3.65 0.85
N VAL A 39 -9.15 3.52 1.11
CA VAL A 39 -10.09 2.78 0.26
C VAL A 39 -9.79 3.17 -1.18
N MET A 40 -9.19 2.28 -1.96
CA MET A 40 -8.84 2.61 -3.33
C MET A 40 -10.13 2.81 -4.11
N PHE A 41 -10.29 3.98 -4.73
CA PHE A 41 -11.40 4.24 -5.65
C PHE A 41 -11.20 3.42 -6.93
N SER A 42 -12.26 3.24 -7.72
CA SER A 42 -12.31 2.37 -8.91
C SER A 42 -11.19 2.62 -9.93
N GLU A 43 -10.67 3.83 -9.93
CA GLU A 43 -9.59 4.30 -10.80
C GLU A 43 -8.22 3.71 -10.41
N ASP A 44 -7.98 3.44 -9.12
CA ASP A 44 -6.72 2.88 -8.62
C ASP A 44 -6.64 1.35 -8.76
N ILE A 45 -7.78 0.67 -8.84
CA ILE A 45 -7.85 -0.76 -9.10
C ILE A 45 -7.33 -1.03 -10.52
N ARG A 46 -6.18 -1.69 -10.65
CA ARG A 46 -5.61 -2.05 -11.96
C ARG A 46 -5.95 -3.50 -12.29
N GLY A 47 -6.19 -3.81 -13.57
CA GLY A 47 -6.55 -5.17 -14.01
C GLY A 47 -5.50 -6.25 -13.69
N TRP A 48 -4.27 -5.89 -13.36
CA TRP A 48 -3.23 -6.83 -12.92
C TRP A 48 -3.30 -7.17 -11.43
N MET A 49 -4.11 -6.47 -10.64
CA MET A 49 -4.32 -6.81 -9.23
C MET A 49 -5.07 -8.13 -9.09
N THR A 50 -4.73 -8.89 -8.05
CA THR A 50 -5.43 -10.13 -7.70
C THR A 50 -6.71 -9.82 -6.94
N LEU A 51 -7.65 -10.78 -6.95
CA LEU A 51 -8.90 -10.65 -6.20
C LEU A 51 -8.64 -10.36 -4.71
N LYS A 52 -7.62 -10.99 -4.14
CA LYS A 52 -7.17 -10.75 -2.77
C LYS A 52 -6.66 -9.32 -2.56
N GLN A 53 -5.82 -8.81 -3.46
CA GLN A 53 -5.32 -7.43 -3.37
C GLN A 53 -6.45 -6.41 -3.50
N VAL A 54 -7.45 -6.66 -4.36
CA VAL A 54 -8.64 -5.81 -4.48
C VAL A 54 -9.49 -5.85 -3.21
N SER A 55 -9.69 -7.03 -2.63
CA SER A 55 -10.41 -7.19 -1.35
C SER A 55 -9.71 -6.43 -0.21
N GLU A 56 -8.38 -6.52 -0.15
CA GLU A 56 -7.55 -5.80 0.83
C GLU A 56 -7.61 -4.30 0.58
N ALA A 57 -7.50 -3.86 -0.67
CA ALA A 57 -7.55 -2.45 -1.06
C ALA A 57 -8.90 -1.78 -0.78
N MET A 58 -10.01 -2.53 -0.90
CA MET A 58 -11.36 -2.02 -0.67
C MET A 58 -11.88 -2.30 0.74
N LYS A 59 -11.16 -3.10 1.55
CA LYS A 59 -11.63 -3.64 2.84
C LYS A 59 -12.99 -4.36 2.74
N ILE A 60 -13.28 -4.98 1.60
CA ILE A 60 -14.48 -5.78 1.38
C ILE A 60 -14.07 -7.25 1.44
N PRO A 61 -14.78 -8.13 2.17
CA PRO A 61 -14.47 -9.55 2.19
C PRO A 61 -14.54 -10.14 0.78
N VAL A 62 -13.60 -11.05 0.46
CA VAL A 62 -13.49 -11.65 -0.86
C VAL A 62 -14.80 -12.31 -1.32
N GLY A 63 -15.57 -12.89 -0.39
CA GLY A 63 -16.90 -13.44 -0.66
C GLY A 63 -17.87 -12.40 -1.22
N GLU A 64 -17.92 -11.21 -0.61
CA GLU A 64 -18.80 -10.13 -1.06
C GLU A 64 -18.32 -9.54 -2.40
N VAL A 65 -16.99 -9.48 -2.61
CA VAL A 65 -16.41 -9.13 -3.93
C VAL A 65 -16.84 -10.15 -4.99
N LYS A 66 -16.81 -11.46 -4.68
CA LYS A 66 -17.26 -12.53 -5.59
C LYS A 66 -18.75 -12.43 -5.87
N GLU A 67 -19.58 -12.16 -4.86
CA GLU A 67 -21.03 -12.00 -5.02
C GLU A 67 -21.38 -10.80 -5.91
N ARG A 68 -20.78 -9.62 -5.65
CA ARG A 68 -20.99 -8.41 -6.46
C ARG A 68 -20.58 -8.61 -7.92
N LEU A 69 -19.55 -9.42 -8.14
CA LEU A 69 -19.07 -9.78 -9.48
C LEU A 69 -19.74 -11.02 -10.07
N THR A 70 -20.67 -11.64 -9.36
CA THR A 70 -21.33 -12.89 -9.76
C THR A 70 -20.30 -13.99 -10.13
N LEU A 71 -19.17 -14.02 -9.42
CA LEU A 71 -18.11 -15.01 -9.57
C LEU A 71 -18.50 -16.30 -8.84
N PRO A 72 -18.23 -17.50 -9.40
CA PRO A 72 -18.42 -18.74 -8.67
C PRO A 72 -17.52 -18.75 -7.43
N VAL A 73 -18.04 -19.26 -6.30
CA VAL A 73 -17.33 -19.34 -5.01
C VAL A 73 -15.97 -20.05 -5.12
N ASP A 74 -15.82 -20.95 -6.09
CA ASP A 74 -14.62 -21.73 -6.40
C ASP A 74 -13.53 -20.94 -7.17
N THR A 75 -13.76 -19.66 -7.46
CA THR A 75 -12.77 -18.83 -8.16
C THR A 75 -11.52 -18.67 -7.30
N ASN A 76 -10.36 -19.04 -7.86
CA ASN A 76 -9.06 -18.89 -7.20
C ASN A 76 -8.75 -17.41 -6.89
N ASP A 77 -8.56 -17.08 -5.62
CA ASP A 77 -8.31 -15.72 -5.12
C ASP A 77 -6.95 -15.14 -5.55
N ALA A 78 -6.07 -15.98 -6.12
CA ALA A 78 -4.79 -15.60 -6.68
C ALA A 78 -4.86 -15.18 -8.16
N LYS A 79 -5.98 -15.40 -8.86
CA LYS A 79 -6.13 -14.96 -10.26
C LYS A 79 -6.21 -13.43 -10.34
N SER A 80 -5.63 -12.87 -11.40
CA SER A 80 -5.74 -11.44 -11.68
C SER A 80 -7.14 -11.07 -12.18
N LEU A 81 -7.58 -9.83 -11.90
CA LEU A 81 -8.85 -9.32 -12.41
C LEU A 81 -8.95 -9.40 -13.95
N LYS A 82 -7.84 -9.18 -14.65
CA LYS A 82 -7.77 -9.26 -16.11
C LYS A 82 -7.97 -10.68 -16.62
N GLU A 83 -7.36 -11.69 -15.98
CA GLU A 83 -7.60 -13.08 -16.35
C GLU A 83 -9.05 -13.49 -16.10
N LEU A 84 -9.64 -13.07 -14.98
CA LEU A 84 -11.04 -13.34 -14.67
C LEU A 84 -12.00 -12.65 -15.66
N ALA A 85 -11.66 -11.42 -16.08
CA ALA A 85 -12.41 -10.70 -17.10
C ALA A 85 -12.29 -11.37 -18.47
N SER A 86 -11.07 -11.78 -18.88
CA SER A 86 -10.82 -12.51 -20.13
C SER A 86 -11.49 -13.88 -20.19
N GLU A 87 -11.50 -14.64 -19.09
CA GLU A 87 -12.15 -15.96 -18.99
C GLU A 87 -13.68 -15.85 -19.16
N ARG A 88 -14.26 -14.70 -18.83
CA ARG A 88 -15.69 -14.41 -18.99
C ARG A 88 -16.02 -13.60 -20.25
N GLY A 89 -15.02 -13.14 -21.00
CA GLY A 89 -15.21 -12.22 -22.13
C GLY A 89 -15.68 -10.81 -21.74
N LEU A 90 -15.50 -10.40 -20.47
CA LEU A 90 -15.77 -9.04 -20.02
C LEU A 90 -14.53 -8.14 -20.18
N SER A 91 -14.76 -6.85 -20.41
CA SER A 91 -13.70 -5.84 -20.35
C SER A 91 -13.38 -5.48 -18.89
N THR A 92 -12.13 -5.12 -18.59
CA THR A 92 -11.71 -4.70 -17.24
C THR A 92 -12.54 -3.54 -16.70
N GLU A 93 -13.04 -2.67 -17.58
CA GLU A 93 -13.88 -1.52 -17.24
C GLU A 93 -15.28 -1.92 -16.76
N GLU A 94 -15.93 -2.89 -17.42
CA GLU A 94 -17.21 -3.48 -16.98
C GLU A 94 -17.07 -4.16 -15.61
N PHE A 95 -15.91 -4.79 -15.39
CA PHE A 95 -15.58 -5.46 -14.13
C PHE A 95 -15.47 -4.46 -12.98
N LYS A 96 -14.83 -3.30 -13.23
CA LYS A 96 -14.82 -2.18 -12.29
C LYS A 96 -16.24 -1.65 -12.06
N GLN A 97 -17.02 -1.44 -13.12
CA GLN A 97 -18.35 -0.86 -13.00
C GLN A 97 -19.30 -1.72 -12.15
N ARG A 98 -19.20 -3.06 -12.21
CA ARG A 98 -20.00 -3.97 -11.37
C ARG A 98 -19.57 -3.99 -9.90
N LEU A 99 -18.29 -3.79 -9.61
CA LEU A 99 -17.77 -3.80 -8.24
C LEU A 99 -18.26 -2.58 -7.44
N PHE A 100 -18.46 -1.45 -8.11
CA PHE A 100 -18.84 -0.16 -7.51
C PHE A 100 -20.33 0.19 -7.64
N LYS A 101 -21.16 -0.73 -8.15
CA LYS A 101 -22.62 -0.62 -8.17
C LYS A 101 -23.23 -1.28 -6.94
#